data_AF-A0A1I3S5P9-F1
#
_entry.id   AF-A0A1I3S5P9-F1
#
_cell.length_a   1.000
_cell.length_b   1.000
_cell.length_c   1.000
_cell.angle_alpha   90.00
_cell.angle_beta   90.00
_cell.angle_gamma   90.00
#
_symmetry.space_group_name_H-M   'P 1'
#
loop_
_entity.id
_entity.type
_entity.pdbx_description
1 polymer ?
#
loop_
_entity_poly.entity_id
_entity_poly.type
_entity_poly.pdbx_seq_one_letter_code
_entity_poly.pdbx_strand_id
1 'polypeptide(L)'
;MHMLGSVLLGLCVFLAGFSVWLTTKTLAIRHTFQTAIESKQQKIEKQITDIADARRRVRELEEQRQRLVHAWGDVWAAPNSRVQPGGTGSIELGVGASSGLPAKAADGSEPGVFVFGENGAKSQYLGEFGVADIRPTQAIVSLTRRPYAQETAGWPQGMYHVRGTLPAHWLTTSAELQAHQVIADSRVVEQRQQLASLTEQIKSSQAALDQRMAELNGNADAPEDAASEVKDGLVLALQKEEAKRDAVLAEVDRLRRQMIETYDDVIKVLQENRTKVELLDERFLSPPPKSPAATTEKMIPPSPVRTANRKPM
;
A
#
# COMPACT_ATOMS: atom_id res chain seq x y z
N MET A 1 22.74 -22.35 -135.53
CA MET A 1 23.37 -22.32 -134.19
C MET A 1 22.65 -21.31 -133.26
N HIS A 2 21.38 -21.54 -132.90
CA HIS A 2 20.63 -20.63 -132.01
C HIS A 2 19.77 -21.33 -130.95
N MET A 3 19.29 -22.56 -131.20
CA MET A 3 18.48 -23.31 -130.22
C MET A 3 19.23 -23.64 -128.93
N LEU A 4 20.48 -24.11 -129.03
CA LEU A 4 21.25 -24.55 -127.87
C LEU A 4 21.65 -23.38 -126.96
N GLY A 5 21.92 -22.20 -127.53
CA GLY A 5 22.24 -20.98 -126.76
C GLY A 5 21.03 -20.40 -126.02
N SER A 6 19.83 -20.40 -126.62
CA SER A 6 18.61 -19.95 -125.95
C SER A 6 18.19 -20.87 -124.80
N VAL A 7 18.37 -22.19 -124.95
CA VAL A 7 18.12 -23.16 -123.88
C VAL A 7 19.11 -22.98 -122.72
N LEU A 8 20.40 -22.76 -123.02
CA LEU A 8 21.43 -22.51 -122.00
C LEU A 8 21.19 -21.20 -121.24
N LEU A 9 20.79 -20.14 -121.94
CA LEU A 9 20.48 -18.85 -121.32
C LEU A 9 19.23 -18.92 -120.43
N GLY A 10 18.18 -19.65 -120.87
CA GLY A 10 16.99 -19.91 -120.04
C GLY A 10 17.32 -20.69 -118.76
N LEU A 11 18.18 -21.72 -118.85
CA LEU A 11 18.68 -22.47 -117.69
C LEU A 11 19.48 -21.57 -116.74
N CYS A 12 20.37 -20.72 -117.26
CA CYS A 12 21.15 -19.78 -116.44
C CYS A 12 20.25 -18.81 -115.67
N VAL A 13 19.21 -18.26 -116.30
CA VAL A 13 18.26 -17.36 -115.63
C VAL A 13 17.46 -18.10 -114.55
N PHE A 14 17.02 -19.34 -114.82
CA PHE A 14 16.32 -20.15 -113.83
C PHE A 14 17.21 -20.51 -112.64
N LEU A 15 18.46 -20.92 -112.87
CA LEU A 15 19.45 -21.20 -111.82
C LEU A 15 19.78 -19.96 -110.99
N ALA A 16 19.89 -18.78 -111.62
CA ALA A 16 20.09 -17.52 -110.91
C ALA A 16 18.87 -17.13 -110.05
N GLY A 17 17.65 -17.31 -110.57
CA GLY A 17 16.42 -17.06 -109.80
C GLY A 17 16.27 -18.03 -108.62
N PHE A 18 16.55 -19.32 -108.84
CA PHE A 18 16.50 -20.34 -107.80
C PHE A 18 17.57 -20.14 -106.72
N SER A 19 18.79 -19.71 -107.09
CA SER A 19 19.85 -19.42 -106.12
C SER A 19 19.52 -18.22 -105.24
N VAL A 20 18.92 -17.16 -105.80
CA VAL A 20 18.44 -16.01 -105.02
C VAL A 20 17.34 -16.44 -104.05
N TRP A 21 16.34 -17.21 -104.51
CA TRP A 21 15.27 -17.70 -103.64
C TRP A 21 15.80 -18.57 -102.49
N LEU A 22 16.72 -19.50 -102.79
CA LEU A 22 17.34 -20.37 -101.80
C LEU A 22 18.18 -19.55 -100.81
N THR A 23 18.88 -18.51 -101.28
CA THR A 23 19.63 -17.57 -100.42
C THR A 23 18.70 -16.77 -99.50
N THR A 24 17.55 -16.31 -100.00
CA THR A 24 16.56 -15.62 -99.16
C THR A 24 15.99 -16.55 -98.08
N LYS A 25 15.69 -17.81 -98.42
CA LYS A 25 15.20 -18.80 -97.45
C LYS A 25 16.25 -19.18 -96.42
N THR A 26 17.51 -19.38 -96.82
CA THR A 26 18.60 -19.67 -95.88
C THR A 26 18.89 -18.48 -94.97
N LEU A 27 18.79 -17.24 -95.49
CA LEU A 27 18.95 -16.02 -94.69
C LEU A 27 17.81 -15.84 -93.68
N ALA A 28 16.56 -16.14 -94.07
CA ALA A 28 15.42 -16.13 -93.14
C ALA A 28 15.60 -17.17 -92.02
N ILE A 29 16.03 -18.38 -92.35
CA ILE A 29 16.33 -19.43 -91.36
C ILE A 29 17.47 -18.98 -90.43
N ARG A 30 18.56 -18.43 -90.97
CA ARG A 30 19.66 -17.88 -90.17
C ARG A 30 19.19 -16.80 -89.22
N HIS A 31 18.34 -15.87 -89.66
CA HIS A 31 17.76 -14.83 -88.81
C HIS A 31 16.90 -15.43 -87.68
N THR A 32 16.06 -16.44 -87.96
CA THR A 32 15.29 -17.13 -86.90
C THR A 32 16.19 -17.83 -85.88
N PHE A 33 17.30 -18.44 -86.32
CA PHE A 33 18.27 -19.03 -85.40
C PHE A 33 19.01 -17.96 -84.59
N GLN A 34 19.40 -16.84 -85.21
CA GLN A 34 20.06 -15.73 -84.51
C GLN A 34 19.15 -15.13 -83.43
N THR A 35 17.90 -14.80 -83.76
CA THR A 35 16.92 -14.30 -82.78
C THR A 35 16.59 -15.32 -81.68
N ALA A 36 16.53 -16.61 -82.01
CA ALA A 36 16.37 -17.67 -81.01
C ALA A 36 17.60 -17.80 -80.09
N ILE A 37 18.81 -17.59 -80.60
CA ILE A 37 20.05 -17.58 -79.81
C ILE A 37 20.09 -16.34 -78.92
N GLU A 38 19.81 -15.15 -79.45
CA GLU A 38 19.79 -13.89 -78.70
C GLU A 38 18.76 -13.93 -77.56
N SER A 39 17.54 -14.40 -77.83
CA SER A 39 16.51 -14.54 -76.78
C SER A 39 16.88 -15.57 -75.72
N LYS A 40 17.58 -16.66 -76.08
CA LYS A 40 18.13 -17.60 -75.10
C LYS A 40 19.26 -16.99 -74.29
N GLN A 41 20.15 -16.20 -74.91
CA GLN A 41 21.21 -15.48 -74.22
C GLN A 41 20.65 -14.48 -73.21
N GLN A 42 19.67 -13.67 -73.60
CA GLN A 42 18.97 -12.74 -72.69
C GLN A 42 18.28 -13.48 -71.53
N LYS A 43 17.65 -14.63 -71.79
CA LYS A 43 17.06 -15.47 -70.73
C LYS A 43 18.11 -16.02 -69.77
N ILE A 44 19.26 -16.47 -70.27
CA ILE A 44 20.37 -16.95 -69.45
C ILE A 44 20.92 -15.81 -68.59
N GLU A 45 21.17 -14.63 -69.16
CA GLU A 45 21.62 -13.46 -68.41
C GLU A 45 20.64 -13.07 -67.31
N LYS A 46 19.34 -13.01 -67.62
CA LYS A 46 18.31 -12.73 -66.62
C LYS A 46 18.24 -13.80 -65.53
N GLN A 47 18.35 -15.08 -65.89
CA GLN A 47 18.38 -16.16 -64.90
C GLN A 47 19.63 -16.08 -64.01
N ILE A 48 20.78 -15.69 -64.55
CA ILE A 48 22.00 -15.47 -63.76
C ILE A 48 21.79 -14.34 -62.75
N THR A 49 21.18 -13.22 -63.17
CA THR A 49 20.88 -12.11 -62.24
C THR A 49 19.85 -12.51 -61.19
N ASP A 50 18.78 -13.19 -61.57
CA ASP A 50 17.72 -13.64 -60.66
C ASP A 50 18.29 -14.63 -59.61
N ILE A 51 19.16 -15.55 -60.03
CA ILE A 51 19.85 -16.49 -59.13
C ILE A 51 20.80 -15.74 -58.19
N ALA A 52 21.54 -14.74 -58.69
CA ALA A 52 22.45 -13.94 -57.87
C ALA A 52 21.68 -13.15 -56.80
N ASP A 53 20.53 -12.56 -57.15
CA ASP A 53 19.69 -11.83 -56.21
C ASP A 53 18.97 -12.74 -55.22
N ALA A 54 18.48 -13.90 -55.65
CA ALA A 54 17.93 -14.91 -54.75
C ALA A 54 18.98 -15.38 -53.72
N ARG A 55 20.23 -15.62 -54.16
CA ARG A 55 21.34 -15.96 -53.25
C ARG A 55 21.69 -14.84 -52.29
N ARG A 56 21.59 -13.57 -52.70
CA ARG A 56 21.75 -12.42 -51.79
C ARG A 56 20.66 -12.40 -50.73
N ARG A 57 19.39 -12.56 -51.13
CA ARG A 57 18.24 -12.59 -50.20
C ARG A 57 18.32 -13.74 -49.19
N VAL A 58 18.71 -14.93 -49.65
CA VAL A 58 18.90 -16.09 -48.75
C VAL A 58 19.97 -15.78 -47.70
N ARG A 59 21.13 -15.26 -48.10
CA ARG A 59 22.20 -14.86 -47.16
C ARG A 59 21.72 -13.80 -46.17
N GLU A 60 21.02 -12.78 -46.64
CA GLU A 60 20.47 -11.73 -45.76
C GLU A 60 19.48 -12.30 -44.74
N LEU A 61 18.57 -13.17 -45.18
CA LEU A 61 17.61 -13.84 -44.28
C LEU A 61 18.29 -14.80 -43.31
N GLU A 62 19.34 -15.49 -43.73
CA GLU A 62 20.17 -16.34 -42.87
C GLU A 62 20.88 -15.50 -41.81
N GLU A 63 21.48 -14.37 -42.17
CA GLU A 63 22.12 -13.44 -41.24
C GLU A 63 21.09 -12.82 -40.27
N GLN A 64 19.91 -12.45 -40.75
CA GLN A 64 18.82 -11.95 -39.90
C GLN A 64 18.36 -13.04 -38.92
N ARG A 65 18.16 -14.27 -39.41
CA ARG A 65 17.81 -15.43 -38.57
C ARG A 65 18.90 -15.70 -37.54
N GLN A 66 20.17 -15.70 -37.92
CA GLN A 66 21.29 -15.91 -36.99
C GLN A 66 21.32 -14.81 -35.92
N ARG A 67 21.17 -13.53 -36.30
CA ARG A 67 21.08 -12.42 -35.34
C ARG A 67 19.92 -12.61 -34.35
N LEU A 68 18.76 -13.01 -34.84
CA LEU A 68 17.59 -13.27 -33.97
C LEU A 68 17.80 -14.49 -33.07
N VAL A 69 18.36 -15.57 -33.58
CA VAL A 69 18.68 -16.78 -32.80
C VAL A 69 19.74 -16.48 -31.74
N HIS A 70 20.76 -15.69 -32.06
CA HIS A 70 21.75 -15.27 -31.07
C HIS A 70 21.15 -14.37 -29.98
N ALA A 71 20.17 -13.52 -30.33
CA ALA A 71 19.52 -12.63 -29.37
C ALA A 71 18.49 -13.32 -28.46
N TRP A 72 17.76 -14.31 -28.99
CA TRP A 72 16.64 -14.98 -28.31
C TRP A 72 16.92 -16.43 -27.91
N GLY A 73 18.08 -16.95 -28.28
CA GLY A 73 18.46 -18.34 -28.05
C GLY A 73 17.60 -19.33 -28.83
N ASP A 74 17.64 -20.57 -28.37
CA ASP A 74 16.80 -21.64 -28.90
C ASP A 74 15.32 -21.41 -28.55
N VAL A 75 14.46 -21.90 -29.44
CA VAL A 75 13.01 -21.73 -29.35
C VAL A 75 12.36 -23.09 -29.36
N TRP A 76 11.60 -23.37 -28.31
CA TRP A 76 10.85 -24.62 -28.21
C TRP A 76 9.35 -24.31 -28.23
N ALA A 77 8.67 -24.96 -29.17
CA ALA A 77 7.22 -25.00 -29.23
C ALA A 77 6.71 -26.10 -28.29
N ALA A 78 5.92 -25.72 -27.29
CA ALA A 78 5.37 -26.62 -26.29
C ALA A 78 3.83 -26.68 -26.44
N PRO A 79 3.30 -27.52 -27.35
CA PRO A 79 1.86 -27.70 -27.50
C PRO A 79 1.26 -28.47 -26.32
N ASN A 80 -0.05 -28.36 -26.10
CA ASN A 80 -0.78 -29.09 -25.05
C ASN A 80 -0.24 -28.88 -23.63
N SER A 81 0.41 -27.76 -23.37
CA SER A 81 0.95 -27.43 -22.06
C SER A 81 -0.16 -26.98 -21.11
N ARG A 82 0.03 -27.28 -19.82
CA ARG A 82 -0.99 -27.09 -18.79
C ARG A 82 -0.39 -26.47 -17.54
N VAL A 83 -1.11 -25.54 -16.93
CA VAL A 83 -0.73 -25.00 -15.62
C VAL A 83 -1.07 -26.03 -14.55
N GLN A 84 -0.12 -26.34 -13.67
CA GLN A 84 -0.33 -27.33 -12.61
C GLN A 84 -1.27 -26.75 -11.54
N PRO A 85 -2.32 -27.48 -11.14
CA PRO A 85 -3.22 -27.04 -10.08
C PRO A 85 -2.46 -26.99 -8.75
N GLY A 86 -2.65 -25.93 -7.97
CA GLY A 86 -2.03 -25.76 -6.64
C GLY A 86 -1.35 -24.42 -6.40
N GLY A 87 -1.29 -23.53 -7.39
CA GLY A 87 -0.76 -22.17 -7.21
C GLY A 87 0.75 -22.13 -6.93
N THR A 88 1.46 -23.23 -7.13
CA THR A 88 2.93 -23.35 -6.95
C THR A 88 3.72 -22.61 -8.03
N GLY A 89 3.06 -22.09 -9.07
CA GLY A 89 3.72 -21.45 -10.20
C GLY A 89 4.40 -22.47 -11.14
N SER A 90 3.89 -23.70 -11.18
CA SER A 90 4.43 -24.77 -12.04
C SER A 90 3.61 -24.93 -13.31
N ILE A 91 4.28 -25.19 -14.43
CA ILE A 91 3.69 -25.44 -15.75
C ILE A 91 4.24 -26.77 -16.28
N GLU A 92 3.35 -27.64 -16.71
CA GLU A 92 3.68 -28.82 -17.50
C GLU A 92 3.75 -28.42 -18.97
N LEU A 93 4.95 -28.38 -19.53
CA LEU A 93 5.20 -28.07 -20.93
C LEU A 93 5.14 -29.35 -21.77
N GLY A 94 4.45 -29.32 -22.90
CA GLY A 94 4.46 -30.41 -23.88
C GLY A 94 5.72 -30.44 -24.75
N VAL A 95 6.87 -30.12 -24.16
CA VAL A 95 8.19 -30.26 -24.76
C VAL A 95 9.15 -30.83 -23.72
N GLY A 96 10.07 -31.69 -24.14
CA GLY A 96 10.95 -32.41 -23.23
C GLY A 96 12.36 -32.62 -23.79
N ALA A 97 13.07 -33.60 -23.24
CA ALA A 97 14.47 -33.89 -23.58
C ALA A 97 14.66 -34.22 -25.06
N SER A 98 13.69 -34.86 -25.73
CA SER A 98 13.81 -35.20 -27.15
C SER A 98 13.87 -33.97 -28.06
N SER A 99 13.41 -32.83 -27.58
CA SER A 99 13.40 -31.56 -28.30
C SER A 99 14.62 -30.68 -27.98
N GLY A 100 15.55 -31.18 -27.16
CA GLY A 100 16.76 -30.45 -26.78
C GLY A 100 16.54 -29.40 -25.69
N LEU A 101 15.46 -29.49 -24.91
CA LEU A 101 15.28 -28.64 -23.73
C LEU A 101 16.41 -28.97 -22.71
N PRO A 102 17.09 -27.98 -22.11
CA PRO A 102 18.18 -28.24 -21.19
C PRO A 102 17.69 -29.00 -19.96
N ALA A 103 18.39 -30.07 -19.62
CA ALA A 103 18.12 -30.85 -18.42
C ALA A 103 18.82 -30.23 -17.20
N LYS A 104 18.31 -30.56 -16.01
CA LYS A 104 18.93 -30.21 -14.73
C LYS A 104 20.40 -30.66 -14.72
N ALA A 105 21.30 -29.74 -14.38
CA ALA A 105 22.73 -30.06 -14.34
C ALA A 105 23.04 -30.98 -13.14
N ALA A 106 24.19 -31.66 -13.20
CA ALA A 106 24.59 -32.65 -12.18
C ALA A 106 24.80 -32.02 -10.79
N ASP A 107 25.02 -30.71 -10.73
CA ASP A 107 25.13 -29.92 -9.49
C ASP A 107 23.76 -29.61 -8.85
N GLY A 108 22.66 -30.03 -9.49
CA GLY A 108 21.31 -29.74 -9.04
C GLY A 108 20.83 -28.34 -9.43
N SER A 109 21.57 -27.59 -10.23
CA SER A 109 21.09 -26.31 -10.77
C SER A 109 20.05 -26.55 -11.86
N GLU A 110 18.93 -25.84 -11.74
CA GLU A 110 17.83 -25.88 -12.71
C GLU A 110 18.11 -24.86 -13.80
N PRO A 111 18.20 -25.27 -15.08
CA PRO A 111 18.43 -24.32 -16.15
C PRO A 111 17.22 -23.38 -16.26
N GLY A 112 17.50 -22.08 -16.29
CA GLY A 112 16.49 -21.04 -16.47
C GLY A 112 16.01 -21.00 -17.92
N VAL A 113 14.70 -21.00 -18.12
CA VAL A 113 14.03 -20.84 -19.40
C VAL A 113 12.95 -19.76 -19.32
N PHE A 114 12.71 -19.06 -20.41
CA PHE A 114 11.74 -17.97 -20.47
C PHE A 114 10.48 -18.44 -21.18
N VAL A 115 9.33 -18.33 -20.51
CA VAL A 115 8.09 -18.94 -20.99
C VAL A 115 7.09 -17.87 -21.46
N PHE A 116 6.55 -18.07 -22.65
CA PHE A 116 5.54 -17.23 -23.27
C PHE A 116 4.28 -18.06 -23.57
N GLY A 117 3.15 -17.67 -23.00
CA GLY A 117 1.86 -18.34 -23.24
C GLY A 117 1.10 -17.68 -24.38
N GLU A 118 0.49 -18.48 -25.25
CA GLU A 118 -0.35 -17.96 -26.34
C GLU A 118 -1.79 -17.75 -25.88
N ASN A 119 -2.29 -16.52 -26.02
CA ASN A 119 -3.68 -16.15 -25.76
C ASN A 119 -4.31 -15.63 -27.07
N GLY A 120 -4.76 -16.56 -27.91
CA GLY A 120 -5.19 -16.26 -29.27
C GLY A 120 -4.02 -15.75 -30.11
N ALA A 121 -4.17 -14.61 -30.78
CA ALA A 121 -3.11 -14.03 -31.62
C ALA A 121 -1.98 -13.32 -30.85
N LYS A 122 -2.01 -13.28 -29.50
CA LYS A 122 -1.04 -12.57 -28.67
C LYS A 122 -0.24 -13.56 -27.83
N SER A 123 1.06 -13.33 -27.70
CA SER A 123 1.90 -14.05 -26.73
C SER A 123 2.11 -13.19 -25.48
N GLN A 124 1.90 -13.76 -24.31
CA GLN A 124 2.12 -13.13 -23.02
C GLN A 124 3.38 -13.71 -22.37
N TYR A 125 4.31 -12.86 -21.98
CA TYR A 125 5.46 -13.27 -21.16
C TYR A 125 5.00 -13.60 -19.73
N LEU A 126 5.34 -14.80 -19.27
CA LEU A 126 4.94 -15.28 -17.94
C LEU A 126 6.06 -15.12 -16.91
N GLY A 127 7.30 -15.24 -17.36
CA GLY A 127 8.47 -15.12 -16.50
C GLY A 127 9.59 -16.08 -16.86
N GLU A 128 10.56 -16.12 -15.95
CA GLU A 128 11.65 -17.07 -15.95
C GLU A 128 11.26 -18.28 -15.08
N PHE A 129 11.48 -19.48 -15.61
CA PHE A 129 11.17 -20.74 -14.97
C PHE A 129 12.42 -21.62 -14.93
N GLY A 130 12.65 -22.30 -13.82
CA GLY A 130 13.60 -23.40 -13.74
C GLY A 130 12.99 -24.70 -14.26
N VAL A 131 13.75 -25.48 -15.03
CA VAL A 131 13.33 -26.84 -15.44
C VAL A 131 13.51 -27.81 -14.26
N ALA A 132 12.41 -28.16 -13.60
CA ALA A 132 12.40 -28.98 -12.39
C ALA A 132 12.46 -30.49 -12.70
N ASP A 133 11.66 -30.94 -13.66
CA ASP A 133 11.64 -32.34 -14.15
C ASP A 133 11.59 -32.35 -15.68
N ILE A 134 12.30 -33.27 -16.31
CA ILE A 134 12.34 -33.41 -17.77
C ILE A 134 12.13 -34.86 -18.18
N ARG A 135 11.11 -35.08 -18.98
CA ARG A 135 10.77 -36.36 -19.61
C ARG A 135 11.05 -36.26 -21.11
N PRO A 136 11.01 -37.36 -21.88
CA PRO A 136 11.27 -37.32 -23.31
C PRO A 136 10.39 -36.29 -24.05
N THR A 137 9.09 -36.27 -23.79
CA THR A 137 8.11 -35.44 -24.51
C THR A 137 7.50 -34.30 -23.69
N GLN A 138 7.83 -34.20 -22.40
CA GLN A 138 7.23 -33.22 -21.49
C GLN A 138 8.28 -32.72 -20.49
N ALA A 139 8.08 -31.53 -19.95
CA ALA A 139 8.90 -30.97 -18.89
C ALA A 139 8.01 -30.26 -17.88
N ILE A 140 8.37 -30.34 -16.61
CA ILE A 140 7.74 -29.56 -15.55
C ILE A 140 8.69 -28.42 -15.24
N VAL A 141 8.20 -27.19 -15.41
CA VAL A 141 8.95 -25.98 -15.11
C VAL A 141 8.29 -25.26 -13.94
N SER A 142 9.09 -24.67 -13.07
CA SER A 142 8.63 -23.89 -11.91
C SER A 142 9.15 -22.47 -11.98
N LEU A 143 8.28 -21.50 -11.73
CA LEU A 143 8.63 -20.09 -11.72
C LEU A 143 9.77 -19.84 -10.72
N THR A 144 10.83 -19.14 -11.14
CA THR A 144 12.00 -18.89 -10.28
C THR A 144 11.66 -17.96 -9.11
N ARG A 145 10.71 -17.06 -9.31
CA ARG A 145 10.13 -16.21 -8.27
C ARG A 145 8.84 -16.82 -7.72
N ARG A 146 8.44 -16.36 -6.54
CA ARG A 146 7.10 -16.65 -6.00
C ARG A 146 6.03 -16.05 -6.92
N PRO A 147 4.99 -16.80 -7.33
CA PRO A 147 3.90 -16.26 -8.12
C PRO A 147 3.10 -15.23 -7.31
N TYR A 148 2.61 -14.19 -7.98
CA TYR A 148 1.73 -13.21 -7.36
C TYR A 148 0.33 -13.78 -7.11
N ALA A 149 -0.43 -13.15 -6.23
CA ALA A 149 -1.81 -13.52 -5.99
C ALA A 149 -2.61 -13.46 -7.30
N GLN A 150 -3.33 -14.53 -7.64
CA GLN A 150 -4.15 -14.67 -8.85
C GLN A 150 -3.38 -14.69 -10.19
N GLU A 151 -2.05 -14.63 -10.17
CA GLU A 151 -1.25 -14.63 -11.41
C GLU A 151 -1.44 -15.92 -12.20
N THR A 152 -1.33 -17.06 -11.52
CA THR A 152 -1.48 -18.40 -12.12
C THR A 152 -2.88 -18.67 -12.67
N ALA A 153 -3.89 -17.97 -12.17
CA ALA A 153 -5.26 -18.08 -12.68
C ALA A 153 -5.45 -17.38 -14.05
N GLY A 154 -4.59 -16.40 -14.37
CA GLY A 154 -4.61 -15.68 -15.64
C GLY A 154 -3.75 -16.29 -16.73
N TRP A 155 -3.01 -17.36 -16.44
CA TRP A 155 -2.11 -17.99 -17.40
C TRP A 155 -2.91 -18.74 -18.49
N PRO A 156 -2.63 -18.53 -19.79
CA PRO A 156 -3.35 -19.20 -20.87
C PRO A 156 -3.01 -20.69 -20.89
N GLN A 157 -3.96 -21.53 -21.30
CA GLN A 157 -3.74 -22.97 -21.47
C GLN A 157 -3.49 -23.29 -22.95
N GLY A 158 -2.67 -24.30 -23.26
CA GLY A 158 -2.47 -24.77 -24.63
C GLY A 158 -1.05 -24.59 -25.14
N MET A 159 -0.84 -23.66 -26.07
CA MET A 159 0.45 -23.48 -26.74
C MET A 159 1.34 -22.50 -25.96
N TYR A 160 2.58 -22.92 -25.73
CA TYR A 160 3.61 -22.08 -25.15
C TYR A 160 4.84 -22.06 -26.02
N HIS A 161 5.54 -20.93 -26.00
CA HIS A 161 6.85 -20.77 -26.58
C HIS A 161 7.87 -20.59 -25.45
N VAL A 162 8.84 -21.49 -25.42
CA VAL A 162 9.93 -21.46 -24.45
C VAL A 162 11.17 -20.94 -25.16
N ARG A 163 11.91 -20.06 -24.51
CA ARG A 163 13.15 -19.47 -25.01
C ARG A 163 14.29 -19.77 -24.06
N GLY A 164 15.46 -20.05 -24.60
CA GLY A 164 16.67 -20.27 -23.80
C GLY A 164 17.24 -18.96 -23.24
N THR A 165 17.07 -17.85 -23.95
CA THR A 165 17.57 -16.54 -23.53
C THR A 165 16.58 -15.42 -23.86
N LEU A 166 16.75 -14.28 -23.21
CA LEU A 166 16.13 -13.02 -23.60
C LEU A 166 17.20 -12.01 -24.02
N PRO A 167 16.90 -11.10 -24.94
CA PRO A 167 17.79 -9.99 -25.24
C PRO A 167 18.10 -9.18 -23.96
N ALA A 168 19.35 -8.75 -23.80
CA ALA A 168 19.84 -8.12 -22.57
C ALA A 168 18.99 -6.93 -22.08
N HIS A 169 18.46 -6.10 -23.00
CA HIS A 169 17.62 -4.97 -22.64
C HIS A 169 16.30 -5.38 -21.96
N TRP A 170 15.70 -6.50 -22.37
CA TRP A 170 14.49 -7.03 -21.72
C TRP A 170 14.79 -7.60 -20.33
N LEU A 171 15.96 -8.24 -20.17
CA LEU A 171 16.40 -8.73 -18.87
C LEU A 171 16.60 -7.58 -17.89
N THR A 172 17.27 -6.50 -18.31
CA THR A 172 17.46 -5.31 -17.45
C THR A 172 16.14 -4.66 -17.08
N THR A 173 15.22 -4.48 -18.03
CA THR A 173 13.91 -3.89 -17.76
C THR A 173 13.06 -4.79 -16.87
N SER A 174 13.07 -6.11 -17.07
CA SER A 174 12.35 -7.05 -16.21
C SER A 174 12.90 -7.02 -14.78
N ALA A 175 14.22 -7.01 -14.61
CA ALA A 175 14.85 -6.93 -13.29
C ALA A 175 14.54 -5.61 -12.58
N GLU A 176 14.56 -4.49 -13.31
CA GLU A 176 14.20 -3.17 -12.79
C GLU A 176 12.73 -3.12 -12.34
N LEU A 177 11.80 -3.62 -13.17
CA LEU A 177 10.38 -3.71 -12.82
C LEU A 177 10.13 -4.59 -11.59
N GLN A 178 10.83 -5.73 -11.50
CA GLN A 178 10.77 -6.59 -10.32
C GLN A 178 11.30 -5.89 -9.07
N ALA A 179 12.41 -5.16 -9.17
CA ALA A 179 12.95 -4.37 -8.07
C ALA A 179 11.97 -3.28 -7.61
N HIS A 180 11.35 -2.55 -8.56
CA HIS A 180 10.31 -1.56 -8.25
C HIS A 180 9.10 -2.19 -7.57
N GLN A 181 8.69 -3.38 -8.01
CA GLN A 181 7.58 -4.08 -7.39
C GLN A 181 7.90 -4.51 -5.96
N VAL A 182 9.10 -5.05 -5.69
CA VAL A 182 9.53 -5.39 -4.32
C VAL A 182 9.53 -4.16 -3.41
N ILE A 183 9.97 -3.00 -3.91
CA ILE A 183 9.93 -1.73 -3.17
C ILE A 183 8.48 -1.28 -2.92
N ALA A 184 7.59 -1.44 -3.89
CA ALA A 184 6.18 -1.10 -3.71
C ALA A 184 5.51 -2.02 -2.67
N ASP A 185 5.78 -3.33 -2.74
CA ASP A 185 5.25 -4.32 -1.80
C ASP A 185 5.74 -4.06 -0.37
N SER A 186 7.02 -3.72 -0.19
CA SER A 186 7.57 -3.39 1.13
C SER A 186 6.91 -2.15 1.74
N ARG A 187 6.68 -1.10 0.93
CA ARG A 187 5.93 0.10 1.37
C ARG A 187 4.51 -0.23 1.80
N VAL A 188 3.81 -1.10 1.08
CA VAL A 188 2.46 -1.51 1.45
C VAL A 188 2.46 -2.25 2.79
N VAL A 189 3.44 -3.12 3.03
CA VAL A 189 3.59 -3.82 4.33
C VAL A 189 3.88 -2.82 5.46
N GLU A 190 4.79 -1.88 5.26
CA GLU A 190 5.12 -0.84 6.24
C GLU A 190 3.90 0.02 6.59
N GLN A 191 3.16 0.48 5.57
CA GLN A 191 1.93 1.25 5.78
C GLN A 191 0.86 0.47 6.55
N ARG A 192 0.70 -0.83 6.27
CA ARG A 192 -0.23 -1.69 7.02
C ARG A 192 0.18 -1.81 8.49
N GLN A 193 1.47 -1.97 8.78
CA GLN A 193 1.98 -2.03 10.15
C GLN A 193 1.82 -0.70 10.89
N GLN A 194 2.04 0.42 10.19
CA GLN A 194 1.82 1.76 10.74
C GLN A 194 0.33 1.97 11.06
N LEU A 195 -0.57 1.63 10.15
CA LEU A 195 -2.01 1.71 10.37
C LEU A 195 -2.47 0.84 11.55
N ALA A 196 -1.94 -0.38 11.67
CA ALA A 196 -2.24 -1.25 12.81
C ALA A 196 -1.79 -0.62 14.14
N SER A 197 -0.58 -0.05 14.18
CA SER A 197 -0.04 0.64 15.35
C SER A 197 -0.89 1.87 15.74
N LEU A 198 -1.28 2.69 14.75
CA LEU A 198 -2.15 3.85 15.00
C LEU A 198 -3.53 3.45 15.50
N THR A 199 -4.09 2.37 14.95
CA THR A 199 -5.39 1.84 15.39
C THR A 199 -5.33 1.40 16.86
N GLU A 200 -4.25 0.71 17.26
CA GLU A 200 -4.08 0.31 18.66
C GLU A 200 -3.87 1.51 19.58
N GLN A 201 -3.10 2.52 19.15
CA GLN A 201 -2.92 3.77 19.92
C GLN A 201 -4.24 4.53 20.10
N ILE A 202 -5.07 4.61 19.06
CA ILE A 202 -6.39 5.24 19.14
C ILE A 202 -7.26 4.47 20.13
N LYS A 203 -7.28 3.14 20.05
CA LYS A 203 -8.04 2.29 20.97
C LYS A 203 -7.60 2.48 22.42
N SER A 204 -6.28 2.48 22.67
CA SER A 204 -5.73 2.73 24.02
C SER A 204 -6.06 4.15 24.52
N SER A 205 -6.01 5.15 23.64
CA SER A 205 -6.33 6.54 24.00
C SER A 205 -7.81 6.71 24.32
N GLN A 206 -8.69 6.05 23.54
CA GLN A 206 -10.12 6.05 23.80
C GLN A 206 -10.43 5.37 25.15
N ALA A 207 -9.84 4.22 25.43
CA ALA A 207 -9.99 3.55 26.72
C ALA A 207 -9.52 4.42 27.90
N ALA A 208 -8.39 5.14 27.75
CA ALA A 208 -7.92 6.05 28.78
C ALA A 208 -8.83 7.29 28.95
N LEU A 209 -9.40 7.80 27.86
CA LEU A 209 -10.39 8.88 27.91
C LEU A 209 -11.66 8.40 28.62
N ASP A 210 -12.19 7.25 28.25
CA ASP A 210 -13.39 6.66 28.84
C ASP A 210 -13.18 6.41 30.35
N GLN A 211 -12.01 5.92 30.74
CA GLN A 211 -11.63 5.78 32.15
C GLN A 211 -11.64 7.13 32.89
N ARG A 212 -11.01 8.17 32.32
CA ARG A 212 -11.01 9.50 32.96
C ARG A 212 -12.41 10.11 33.04
N MET A 213 -13.24 9.90 32.01
CA MET A 213 -14.62 10.35 32.03
C MET A 213 -15.42 9.64 33.12
N ALA A 214 -15.17 8.34 33.34
CA ALA A 214 -15.76 7.58 34.43
C ALA A 214 -15.26 8.05 35.81
N GLU A 215 -13.98 8.39 35.96
CA GLU A 215 -13.42 8.95 37.21
C GLU A 215 -14.02 10.33 37.53
N LEU A 216 -14.20 11.19 36.52
CA LEU A 216 -14.74 12.54 36.70
C LEU A 216 -16.24 12.54 37.01
N ASN A 217 -17.02 11.79 36.24
CA ASN A 217 -18.49 11.78 36.34
C ASN A 217 -19.03 10.73 37.31
N GLY A 218 -18.18 9.83 37.79
CA GLY A 218 -18.58 8.68 38.59
C GLY A 218 -18.97 7.49 37.73
N ASN A 219 -18.87 6.30 38.32
CA ASN A 219 -19.28 5.05 37.71
C ASN A 219 -20.53 4.51 38.42
N ALA A 220 -21.66 4.52 37.72
CA ALA A 220 -22.93 4.00 38.24
C ALA A 220 -22.89 2.49 38.52
N ASP A 221 -22.01 1.75 37.84
CA ASP A 221 -21.82 0.32 38.00
C ASP A 221 -20.71 -0.02 39.02
N ALA A 222 -20.24 0.97 39.79
CA ALA A 222 -19.22 0.73 40.81
C ALA A 222 -19.76 -0.18 41.94
N PRO A 223 -18.95 -1.10 42.47
CA PRO A 223 -19.33 -1.96 43.59
C PRO A 223 -19.88 -1.19 44.81
N GLU A 224 -20.79 -1.80 45.57
CA GLU A 224 -21.39 -1.17 46.76
C GLU A 224 -20.37 -0.81 47.85
N ASP A 225 -19.18 -1.40 47.86
CA ASP A 225 -18.08 -1.10 48.77
C ASP A 225 -17.11 -0.03 48.24
N ALA A 226 -17.29 0.44 47.00
CA ALA A 226 -16.44 1.48 46.43
C ALA A 226 -16.60 2.83 47.16
N ALA A 227 -15.48 3.56 47.27
CA ALA A 227 -15.44 4.90 47.85
C ALA A 227 -16.44 5.84 47.15
N SER A 228 -17.02 6.81 47.89
CA SER A 228 -18.03 7.70 47.31
C SER A 228 -17.49 8.54 46.15
N GLU A 229 -16.18 8.81 46.14
CA GLU A 229 -15.47 9.47 45.03
C GLU A 229 -15.56 8.70 43.71
N VAL A 230 -15.58 7.36 43.78
CA VAL A 230 -15.67 6.49 42.59
C VAL A 230 -17.11 6.37 42.11
N LYS A 231 -18.08 6.40 43.03
CA LYS A 231 -19.51 6.30 42.73
C LYS A 231 -20.10 7.60 42.21
N ASP A 232 -19.87 8.69 42.95
CA ASP A 232 -20.42 10.01 42.64
C ASP A 232 -19.54 10.76 41.62
N GLY A 233 -18.30 10.33 41.46
CA GLY A 233 -17.29 11.02 40.66
C GLY A 233 -16.55 12.08 41.44
N LEU A 234 -15.34 12.37 40.98
CA LEU A 234 -14.46 13.35 41.62
C LEU A 234 -15.08 14.76 41.65
N VAL A 235 -15.88 15.12 40.64
CA VAL A 235 -16.53 16.44 40.58
C VAL A 235 -17.53 16.63 41.72
N LEU A 236 -18.40 15.64 41.96
CA LEU A 236 -19.37 15.70 43.06
C LEU A 236 -18.68 15.56 44.42
N ALA A 237 -17.63 14.75 44.52
CA ALA A 237 -16.84 14.63 45.74
C ALA A 237 -16.20 15.97 46.13
N LEU A 238 -15.61 16.69 45.18
CA LEU A 238 -15.05 18.03 45.39
C LEU A 238 -16.13 19.02 45.85
N GLN A 239 -17.30 19.05 45.19
CA GLN A 239 -18.39 19.92 45.62
C GLN A 239 -18.85 19.64 47.05
N LYS A 240 -18.92 18.37 47.45
CA LYS A 240 -19.26 17.97 48.82
C LYS A 240 -18.21 18.45 49.82
N GLU A 241 -16.92 18.35 49.47
CA GLU A 241 -15.84 18.76 50.36
C GLU A 241 -15.72 20.29 50.46
N GLU A 242 -15.96 21.02 49.37
CA GLU A 242 -16.09 22.48 49.37
C GLU A 242 -17.25 22.94 50.27
N ALA A 243 -18.42 22.30 50.18
CA ALA A 243 -19.56 22.62 51.06
C ALA A 243 -19.23 22.39 52.55
N LYS A 244 -18.49 21.33 52.89
CA LYS A 244 -18.02 21.09 54.27
C LYS A 244 -17.04 22.17 54.71
N ARG A 245 -16.08 22.52 53.85
CA ARG A 245 -15.10 23.58 54.12
C ARG A 245 -15.82 24.90 54.41
N ASP A 246 -16.81 25.27 53.60
CA ASP A 246 -17.57 26.50 53.76
C ASP A 246 -18.36 26.51 55.07
N ALA A 247 -18.95 25.38 55.45
CA ALA A 247 -19.63 25.25 56.75
C ALA A 247 -18.66 25.42 57.93
N VAL A 248 -17.46 24.84 57.84
CA VAL A 248 -16.41 25.00 58.87
C VAL A 248 -15.92 26.45 58.93
N LEU A 249 -15.71 27.11 57.80
CA LEU A 249 -15.31 28.52 57.76
C LEU A 249 -16.39 29.43 58.37
N ALA A 250 -17.66 29.18 58.07
CA ALA A 250 -18.77 29.91 58.66
C ALA A 250 -18.82 29.74 60.19
N GLU A 251 -18.55 28.54 60.70
CA GLU A 251 -18.50 28.27 62.14
C GLU A 251 -17.29 28.94 62.82
N VAL A 252 -16.12 28.92 62.17
CA VAL A 252 -14.94 29.64 62.66
C VAL A 252 -15.20 31.14 62.72
N ASP A 253 -15.85 31.71 61.70
CA ASP A 253 -16.23 33.12 61.70
C ASP A 253 -17.26 33.45 62.78
N ARG A 254 -18.23 32.57 63.02
CA ARG A 254 -19.18 32.68 64.14
C ARG A 254 -18.45 32.71 65.48
N LEU A 255 -17.54 31.76 65.70
CA LEU A 255 -16.73 31.68 66.93
C LEU A 255 -15.82 32.90 67.10
N ARG A 256 -15.24 33.44 66.02
CA ARG A 256 -14.45 34.69 66.07
C ARG A 256 -15.29 35.87 66.51
N ARG A 257 -16.50 36.04 65.96
CA ARG A 257 -17.43 37.11 66.37
C ARG A 257 -17.80 36.96 67.84
N GLN A 258 -18.15 35.74 68.27
CA GLN A 258 -18.46 35.46 69.66
C GLN A 258 -17.28 35.76 70.59
N MET A 259 -16.05 35.42 70.18
CA MET A 259 -14.84 35.74 70.95
C MET A 259 -14.63 37.25 71.06
N ILE A 260 -14.79 38.01 69.97
CA ILE A 260 -14.69 39.47 69.97
C ILE A 260 -15.75 40.09 70.91
N GLU A 261 -17.01 39.66 70.81
CA GLU A 261 -18.08 40.12 71.69
C GLU A 261 -17.76 39.86 73.16
N THR A 262 -17.34 38.64 73.51
CA THR A 262 -16.96 38.31 74.89
C THR A 262 -15.75 39.09 75.38
N TYR A 263 -14.80 39.41 74.49
CA TYR A 263 -13.64 40.23 74.84
C TYR A 263 -14.03 41.69 75.09
N ASP A 264 -14.88 42.26 74.26
CA ASP A 264 -15.43 43.61 74.43
C ASP A 264 -16.25 43.72 75.73
N ASP A 265 -17.06 42.70 76.04
CA ASP A 265 -17.80 42.62 77.31
C ASP A 265 -16.86 42.59 78.52
N VAL A 266 -15.78 41.81 78.46
CA VAL A 266 -14.76 41.78 79.53
C VAL A 266 -14.09 43.13 79.69
N ILE A 267 -13.71 43.81 78.59
CA ILE A 267 -13.16 45.16 78.64
C ILE A 267 -14.13 46.11 79.30
N LYS A 268 -15.41 46.06 78.92
CA LYS A 268 -16.46 46.90 79.47
C LYS A 268 -16.63 46.68 80.97
N VAL A 269 -16.70 45.43 81.43
CA VAL A 269 -16.79 45.10 82.86
C VAL A 269 -15.54 45.58 83.62
N LEU A 270 -14.36 45.45 83.04
CA LEU A 270 -13.13 45.98 83.64
C LEU A 270 -13.16 47.51 83.76
N GLN A 271 -13.65 48.23 82.75
CA GLN A 271 -13.86 49.68 82.79
C GLN A 271 -14.92 50.08 83.83
N GLU A 272 -16.04 49.35 83.91
CA GLU A 272 -17.07 49.56 84.95
C GLU A 272 -16.54 49.31 86.36
N ASN A 273 -15.69 48.31 86.55
CA ASN A 273 -15.06 48.05 87.85
C ASN A 273 -14.04 49.12 88.20
N ARG A 274 -13.23 49.58 87.24
CA ARG A 274 -12.30 50.72 87.45
C ARG A 274 -13.04 51.97 87.88
N THR A 275 -14.10 52.34 87.16
CA THR A 275 -14.93 53.51 87.51
C THR A 275 -15.61 53.35 88.87
N LYS A 276 -16.12 52.15 89.22
CA LYS A 276 -16.65 51.89 90.57
C LYS A 276 -15.59 52.01 91.67
N VAL A 277 -14.37 51.56 91.41
CA VAL A 277 -13.25 51.71 92.36
C VAL A 277 -12.88 53.18 92.52
N GLU A 278 -12.79 53.96 91.43
CA GLU A 278 -12.59 55.42 91.48
C GLU A 278 -13.71 56.13 92.26
N LEU A 279 -14.98 55.77 92.03
CA LEU A 279 -16.12 56.30 92.77
C LEU A 279 -16.10 55.93 94.27
N LEU A 280 -15.62 54.73 94.61
CA LEU A 280 -15.44 54.34 96.02
C LEU A 280 -14.33 55.17 96.66
N ASP A 281 -13.23 55.39 95.95
CA ASP A 281 -12.12 56.24 96.41
C ASP A 281 -12.59 57.68 96.68
N GLU A 282 -13.40 58.25 95.78
CA GLU A 282 -14.06 59.56 95.99
C GLU A 282 -15.04 59.57 97.18
N ARG A 283 -15.73 58.45 97.43
CA ARG A 283 -16.65 58.31 98.57
C ARG A 283 -15.93 58.21 99.91
N PHE A 284 -14.75 57.59 99.95
CA PHE A 284 -13.92 57.51 101.15
C PHE A 284 -13.16 58.81 101.43
N LEU A 285 -12.97 59.65 100.42
CA LEU A 285 -12.37 60.98 100.55
C LEU A 285 -13.38 62.11 100.82
N SER A 286 -14.68 61.81 100.84
CA SER A 286 -15.73 62.77 101.18
C SER A 286 -16.04 62.78 102.69
N PRO A 287 -15.80 63.90 103.42
CA PRO A 287 -16.06 63.96 104.86
C PRO A 287 -17.57 63.90 105.19
N PRO A 288 -17.97 63.26 106.30
CA PRO A 288 -19.37 63.05 106.63
C PRO A 288 -20.10 64.37 106.93
N PRO A 289 -21.32 64.60 106.39
CA PRO A 289 -22.17 65.71 106.81
C PRO A 289 -22.71 65.46 108.22
N LYS A 290 -22.66 66.51 109.05
CA LYS A 290 -23.13 66.52 110.44
C LYS A 290 -24.64 66.23 110.55
N SER A 291 -24.98 65.40 111.53
CA SER A 291 -26.31 65.05 112.04
C SER A 291 -27.25 66.26 112.26
N PRO A 292 -28.58 66.07 112.10
CA PRO A 292 -29.44 66.25 113.27
C PRO A 292 -30.62 65.26 113.40
N ALA A 293 -30.88 64.95 114.68
CA ALA A 293 -32.15 64.83 115.41
C ALA A 293 -33.38 64.11 114.81
N ALA A 294 -33.85 63.15 115.63
CA ALA A 294 -35.10 62.41 115.61
C ALA A 294 -36.37 63.20 115.25
N THR A 295 -37.28 62.56 114.50
CA THR A 295 -38.73 62.65 114.69
C THR A 295 -39.41 61.39 114.14
N THR A 296 -40.38 60.93 114.91
CA THR A 296 -41.32 59.79 114.82
C THR A 296 -42.21 59.73 113.57
N GLU A 297 -42.74 58.51 113.34
CA GLU A 297 -44.14 58.17 113.02
C GLU A 297 -44.50 57.54 111.65
N LYS A 298 -45.38 56.53 111.74
CA LYS A 298 -46.26 55.85 110.74
C LYS A 298 -45.64 54.85 109.76
N MET A 299 -45.86 53.52 109.84
CA MET A 299 -47.06 52.66 109.89
C MET A 299 -47.70 52.39 108.49
N ILE A 300 -47.81 51.08 108.14
CA ILE A 300 -48.76 50.40 107.20
C ILE A 300 -48.33 50.33 105.68
N PRO A 301 -48.53 49.22 104.90
CA PRO A 301 -48.38 47.76 105.11
C PRO A 301 -47.87 47.04 103.78
N PRO A 302 -48.26 45.81 103.33
CA PRO A 302 -47.32 44.84 102.73
C PRO A 302 -47.58 44.39 101.26
N SER A 303 -46.67 43.55 100.74
CA SER A 303 -46.83 42.59 99.61
C SER A 303 -46.86 43.10 98.16
N PRO A 304 -46.62 42.26 97.11
CA PRO A 304 -46.31 40.82 97.11
C PRO A 304 -45.11 40.37 96.23
N VAL A 305 -44.73 39.12 96.50
CA VAL A 305 -44.07 38.11 95.65
C VAL A 305 -44.37 38.23 94.14
N ARG A 306 -43.34 38.10 93.30
CA ARG A 306 -43.50 37.60 91.91
C ARG A 306 -42.36 36.69 91.49
N THR A 307 -42.59 35.39 91.64
CA THR A 307 -41.96 34.29 90.89
C THR A 307 -42.46 34.27 89.44
N ALA A 308 -41.56 34.18 88.46
CA ALA A 308 -41.81 33.68 87.10
C ALA A 308 -40.44 33.24 86.52
N ASN A 309 -40.06 31.96 86.40
CA ASN A 309 -40.61 30.84 85.61
C ASN A 309 -40.17 30.86 84.13
N ARG A 310 -39.35 29.85 83.74
CA ARG A 310 -39.21 29.16 82.43
C ARG A 310 -38.88 30.01 81.18
N LYS A 311 -38.00 29.60 80.26
CA LYS A 311 -37.89 28.31 79.55
C LYS A 311 -36.55 28.23 78.77
N PRO A 312 -36.02 27.04 78.46
CA PRO A 312 -34.89 26.87 77.54
C PRO A 312 -35.38 26.71 76.09
N MET A 313 -34.52 27.13 75.16
CA MET A 313 -34.39 26.58 73.81
C MET A 313 -32.91 26.55 73.46
#